data_AF-A0A1H0H3P1-F1
#
_entry.id   AF-A0A1H0H3P1-F1
#
_cell.length_a   1.000
_cell.length_b   1.000
_cell.length_c   1.000
_cell.angle_alpha   90.00
_cell.angle_beta   90.00
_cell.angle_gamma   90.00
#
_symmetry.space_group_name_H-M   'P 1'
#
loop_
_entity.id
_entity.type
_entity.pdbx_description
1 polymer ?
#
loop_
_entity_poly.entity_id
_entity_poly.type
_entity_poly.pdbx_seq_one_letter_code
_entity_poly.pdbx_strand_id
1 'polypeptide(L)'
;MKPKITLLRRTCREAAALLIAREDRALSLPDHVALKLHLMACGACPKFENQVLTLRAAMKRWRHYSGDAADAVGQAEGNPSK
;
A
#
# COMPACT_ATOMS: atom_id res chain seq x y z
N MET A 1 -10.39 -19.59 27.58
CA MET A 1 -11.24 -19.42 26.38
C MET A 1 -11.51 -17.93 26.20
N LYS A 2 -10.89 -17.28 25.21
CA LYS A 2 -10.98 -15.82 24.98
C LYS A 2 -11.98 -15.54 23.84
N PRO A 3 -12.82 -14.50 23.97
CA PRO A 3 -14.10 -14.42 23.27
C PRO A 3 -13.90 -14.31 21.75
N LYS A 4 -14.61 -15.16 21.02
CA LYS A 4 -14.69 -15.18 19.55
C LYS A 4 -15.66 -14.09 19.13
N ILE A 5 -15.14 -12.96 18.65
CA ILE A 5 -15.93 -11.97 17.91
C ILE A 5 -15.88 -12.39 16.44
N THR A 6 -16.90 -13.11 16.01
CA THR A 6 -16.83 -14.05 14.88
C THR A 6 -17.21 -13.45 13.51
N LEU A 7 -17.55 -12.15 13.46
CA LEU A 7 -17.76 -11.35 12.24
C LEU A 7 -16.69 -10.24 12.08
N LEU A 8 -16.08 -9.81 13.20
CA LEU A 8 -14.84 -9.02 13.31
C LEU A 8 -13.61 -9.93 13.47
N ARG A 9 -13.68 -11.14 12.91
CA ARG A 9 -12.85 -12.30 13.28
C ARG A 9 -11.38 -12.20 12.85
N ARG A 10 -10.96 -11.04 12.33
CA ARG A 10 -9.56 -10.74 12.07
C ARG A 10 -8.99 -9.99 13.27
N THR A 11 -7.95 -10.55 13.85
CA THR A 11 -7.10 -9.85 14.80
C THR A 11 -6.39 -8.68 14.11
N CYS A 12 -5.91 -7.70 14.88
CA CYS A 12 -5.12 -6.59 14.33
C CYS A 12 -3.91 -7.09 13.51
N ARG A 13 -3.32 -8.23 13.91
CA ARG A 13 -2.22 -8.89 13.19
C ARG A 13 -2.65 -9.37 11.80
N GLU A 14 -3.80 -10.05 11.72
CA GLU A 14 -4.32 -10.52 10.43
C GLU A 14 -4.74 -9.35 9.53
N ALA A 15 -5.34 -8.30 10.10
CA ALA A 15 -5.67 -7.10 9.35
C ALA A 15 -4.42 -6.41 8.77
N ALA A 16 -3.35 -6.31 9.57
CA ALA A 16 -2.07 -5.79 9.10
C ALA A 16 -1.45 -6.66 8.00
N ALA A 17 -1.51 -7.99 8.13
CA ALA A 17 -1.05 -8.91 7.10
C ALA A 17 -1.83 -8.76 5.78
N LEU A 18 -3.15 -8.59 5.85
CA LEU A 18 -3.99 -8.31 4.68
C LEU A 18 -3.68 -6.95 4.05
N LEU A 19 -3.46 -5.90 4.86
CA LEU A 19 -3.07 -4.58 4.37
C LEU A 19 -1.78 -4.63 3.56
N ILE A 20 -0.76 -5.33 4.05
CA ILE A 20 0.50 -5.51 3.33
C ILE A 20 0.30 -6.41 2.10
N ALA A 21 -0.48 -7.49 2.22
CA ALA A 21 -0.77 -8.36 1.08
C ALA A 21 -1.48 -7.61 -0.06
N ARG A 22 -2.33 -6.63 0.24
CA ARG A 22 -3.01 -5.77 -0.75
C ARG A 22 -2.04 -4.93 -1.59
N GLU A 23 -0.88 -4.56 -1.03
CA GLU A 23 0.12 -3.78 -1.75
C GLU A 23 0.89 -4.62 -2.77
N ASP A 24 1.04 -5.92 -2.49
CA ASP A 24 1.74 -6.87 -3.36
C ASP A 24 0.80 -7.55 -4.38
N ARG A 25 -0.42 -7.91 -3.94
CA ARG A 25 -1.39 -8.66 -4.76
C ARG A 25 -2.82 -8.20 -4.55
N ALA A 26 -3.68 -8.49 -5.53
CA ALA A 26 -5.11 -8.34 -5.37
C ALA A 26 -5.63 -9.29 -4.27
N LEU A 27 -6.42 -8.74 -3.35
CA LEU A 27 -7.10 -9.51 -2.32
C LEU A 27 -8.39 -10.15 -2.88
N SER A 28 -8.78 -11.27 -2.27
CA SER A 28 -10.09 -11.84 -2.52
C SER A 28 -11.20 -10.89 -2.01
N LEU A 29 -12.36 -10.86 -2.69
CA LEU A 29 -13.52 -10.06 -2.26
C LEU A 29 -13.89 -10.25 -0.77
N PRO A 30 -13.94 -11.48 -0.21
CA PRO A 30 -14.27 -11.65 1.21
C PRO A 30 -13.19 -11.08 2.14
N ASP A 31 -11.91 -11.18 1.79
CA ASP A 31 -10.84 -10.59 2.60
C ASP A 31 -10.89 -9.05 2.56
N HIS A 32 -11.28 -8.47 1.42
CA HIS A 32 -11.52 -7.03 1.29
C HIS A 32 -12.63 -6.54 2.23
N VAL A 33 -13.76 -7.24 2.26
CA VAL A 33 -14.88 -6.89 3.14
C VAL A 33 -14.49 -7.07 4.60
N ALA A 34 -13.85 -8.18 4.95
CA ALA A 34 -13.39 -8.45 6.32
C ALA A 34 -12.40 -7.38 6.82
N LEU A 35 -11.45 -6.97 5.98
CA LEU A 35 -10.50 -5.91 6.30
C LEU A 35 -11.22 -4.57 6.51
N LYS A 36 -12.14 -4.19 5.61
CA LYS A 36 -12.90 -2.94 5.72
C LYS A 36 -13.73 -2.87 7.00
N LEU A 37 -14.40 -3.96 7.38
CA LEU A 37 -15.14 -4.04 8.63
C LEU A 37 -14.23 -3.89 9.86
N HIS A 38 -13.04 -4.51 9.85
CA HIS A 38 -12.08 -4.38 10.95
C HIS A 38 -11.57 -2.95 11.11
N LEU A 39 -11.26 -2.27 10.00
CA LEU A 39 -10.81 -0.87 10.00
C LEU A 39 -11.85 0.10 10.58
N MET A 40 -13.14 -0.18 10.36
CA MET A 40 -14.23 0.62 10.94
C MET A 40 -14.38 0.42 12.45
N ALA A 41 -14.02 -0.76 12.97
CA ALA A 41 -14.21 -1.12 14.37
C ALA A 41 -12.96 -0.93 15.25
N CYS A 42 -11.77 -0.83 14.64
CA CYS A 42 -10.50 -0.70 15.35
C CYS A 42 -9.91 0.72 15.22
N GLY A 43 -9.52 1.34 16.33
CA GLY A 43 -8.90 2.67 16.31
C GLY A 43 -7.41 2.70 15.92
N ALA A 44 -6.72 1.56 15.98
CA ALA A 44 -5.28 1.49 15.69
C ALA A 44 -4.98 1.14 14.22
N CYS A 45 -5.74 0.21 13.63
CA CYS A 45 -5.47 -0.30 12.29
C CYS A 45 -5.55 0.76 11.16
N PRO A 46 -6.47 1.76 11.20
CA PRO A 46 -6.47 2.85 10.23
C PRO A 46 -5.18 3.69 10.25
N LYS A 47 -4.54 3.84 11.41
CA LYS A 47 -3.24 4.54 11.50
C LYS A 47 -2.15 3.77 10.77
N PHE A 48 -2.13 2.46 10.92
CA PHE A 48 -1.19 1.60 10.20
C PHE A 48 -1.44 1.62 8.69
N GLU A 49 -2.70 1.60 8.24
CA GLU A 49 -3.03 1.77 6.82
C GLU A 49 -2.47 3.09 6.25
N ASN A 50 -2.64 4.20 6.97
CA ASN A 50 -2.08 5.49 6.55
C ASN A 50 -0.54 5.48 6.45
N GLN A 51 0.15 4.76 7.34
CA GLN A 51 1.61 4.59 7.25
C GLN A 51 2.00 3.84 5.98
N VAL A 52 1.29 2.76 5.65
CA VAL A 52 1.51 1.99 4.43
C VAL A 52 1.24 2.83 3.18
N LEU A 53 0.15 3.60 3.15
CA LEU A 53 -0.17 4.50 2.04
C LEU A 53 0.89 5.61 1.87
N THR A 54 1.41 6.13 2.97
CA THR A 54 2.51 7.11 2.95
C THR A 54 3.76 6.51 2.30
N LEU A 55 4.13 5.28 2.69
CA LEU A 55 5.25 4.57 2.09
C LEU A 55 5.04 4.33 0.59
N ARG A 56 3.85 3.88 0.19
CA ARG A 56 3.49 3.68 -1.23
C ARG A 56 3.62 4.98 -2.04
N ALA A 57 3.11 6.08 -1.50
CA ALA A 57 3.17 7.39 -2.16
C ALA A 57 4.62 7.88 -2.33
N ALA A 58 5.46 7.72 -1.30
CA ALA A 58 6.87 8.06 -1.36
C ALA A 58 7.62 7.25 -2.43
N MET A 59 7.40 5.93 -2.48
CA MET A 59 8.02 5.06 -3.50
C MET A 59 7.56 5.42 -4.91
N LYS A 60 6.26 5.74 -5.10
CA LYS A 60 5.74 6.19 -6.39
C LYS A 60 6.44 7.48 -6.83
N ARG A 61 6.59 8.46 -5.93
CA ARG A 61 7.29 9.72 -6.22
C ARG A 61 8.75 9.50 -6.60
N TRP A 62 9.45 8.63 -5.88
CA TRP A 62 10.85 8.30 -6.16
C TRP A 62 11.03 7.70 -7.57
N ARG A 63 10.13 6.81 -8.00
CA ARG A 63 10.17 6.24 -9.36
C ARG A 63 10.00 7.29 -10.46
N HIS A 64 9.18 8.32 -10.23
CA HIS A 64 9.02 9.42 -11.18
C HIS A 64 10.27 10.31 -11.26
N TYR A 65 10.94 10.56 -10.12
CA TYR A 65 12.20 11.31 -10.10
C TYR A 65 13.31 10.62 -10.92
N SER A 66 13.43 9.29 -10.84
CA SER A 66 14.38 8.54 -11.66
C SER A 66 14.03 8.53 -13.16
N GLY A 67 12.74 8.67 -13.50
CA GLY A 67 12.27 8.82 -14.89
C GLY A 67 12.68 10.16 -15.47
N ASP A 68 12.40 11.26 -14.75
CA ASP A 68 12.79 12.61 -15.18
C ASP A 68 14.32 12.75 -15.29
N ALA A 69 15.08 12.10 -14.40
CA ALA A 69 16.54 12.06 -14.48
C ALA A 69 17.05 11.24 -15.69
N ALA A 70 16.38 10.14 -16.05
CA ALA A 70 16.72 9.34 -17.24
C ALA A 70 16.32 10.05 -18.55
N ASP A 71 15.18 10.75 -18.56
CA ASP A 71 14.71 11.54 -19.69
C ASP A 71 15.59 12.78 -19.92
N ALA A 72 16.11 13.40 -18.86
CA ALA A 72 17.08 14.49 -18.94
C ALA A 72 18.45 14.04 -19.50
N VAL A 73 18.89 12.82 -19.18
CA VAL A 73 20.11 12.23 -19.76
C VAL A 73 19.90 11.87 -21.24
N GLY A 74 18.75 11.30 -21.61
CA GLY A 74 18.44 10.95 -23.00
C GLY A 74 18.31 12.14 -23.96
N GLN A 75 17.96 13.33 -23.47
CA GLN A 75 17.89 14.56 -24.27
C GLN A 75 19.25 15.23 -24.50
N ALA A 76 20.25 14.94 -23.67
CA ALA A 76 21.60 15.48 -23.83
C ALA A 76 22.43 14.75 -24.90
N GLU A 77 22.11 13.49 -25.19
CA GLU A 77 22.87 12.63 -26.12
C GLU A 77 22.38 12.71 -27.59
N GLY A 78 21.31 13.48 -27.85
CA GLY A 78 20.62 13.54 -29.15
C GLY A 78 20.91 14.77 -30.03
N ASN A 79 21.93 15.58 -29.75
CA ASN A 79 22.29 16.72 -30.61
C ASN A 79 23.52 16.39 -31.48
N PRO A 80 23.37 15.85 -32.71
CA PRO A 80 24.46 15.82 -33.67
C PRO A 80 24.66 17.25 -34.18
N SER A 81 25.60 17.95 -33.56
CA SER A 81 26.09 19.26 -34.00
C SER A 81 26.54 19.22 -35.47
N LYS A 82 26.10 20.25 -36.21
CA LYS A 82 26.54 20.62 -37.56
C LYS A 82 28.00 21.08 -37.57
#